data_AF-A0A0C3P705-F1
#
_entry.id   AF-A0A0C3P705-F1
#
_cell.length_a   1.000
_cell.length_b   1.000
_cell.length_c   1.000
_cell.angle_alpha   90.00
_cell.angle_beta   90.00
_cell.angle_gamma   90.00
#
_symmetry.space_group_name_H-M   'P 1'
#
loop_
_entity.id
_entity.type
_entity.pdbx_description
1 polymer ?
#
loop_
_entity_poly.entity_id
_entity_poly.type
_entity_poly.pdbx_seq_one_letter_code
_entity_poly.pdbx_strand_id
1 'polypeptide(L)'
;KPRTEHAPYKPRKPRVITNKDSPKSSAQPLQACKHGMLTLHDWMTVFMYVDAHPGISQDAVVQHFKTCPEGTLIFDQSTLSRKLR
;
A
#
# COMPACT_ATOMS: atom_id res chain seq x y z
N LYS A 1 15.96 57.06 32.54
CA LYS A 1 16.56 55.90 33.23
C LYS A 1 15.84 54.65 32.74
N PRO A 2 16.55 53.62 32.26
CA PRO A 2 15.95 52.48 31.56
C PRO A 2 15.24 51.57 32.55
N ARG A 3 14.15 50.92 32.11
CA ARG A 3 13.39 49.97 32.92
C ARG A 3 14.21 48.70 33.10
N THR A 4 14.32 48.32 34.37
CA THR A 4 15.04 47.17 34.91
C THR A 4 14.49 45.83 34.40
N GLU A 5 15.40 44.86 34.42
CA GLU A 5 15.40 43.52 33.86
C GLU A 5 14.12 42.68 33.93
N HIS A 6 13.99 41.83 32.91
CA HIS A 6 13.05 40.71 32.84
C HIS A 6 13.56 39.54 33.70
N ALA A 7 12.71 39.01 34.58
CA ALA A 7 12.88 37.69 35.19
C ALA A 7 11.54 36.94 35.19
N PRO A 8 11.54 35.61 35.36
CA PRO A 8 11.71 34.62 34.31
C PRO A 8 10.34 33.98 34.04
N TYR A 9 9.70 34.32 32.93
CA TYR A 9 8.51 33.58 32.53
C TYR A 9 8.92 32.13 32.26
N LYS A 10 8.45 31.21 33.11
CA LYS A 10 8.53 29.78 32.80
C LYS A 10 7.77 29.55 31.49
N PRO A 11 8.35 28.89 30.48
CA PRO A 11 7.61 28.59 29.26
C PRO A 11 6.44 27.70 29.63
N ARG A 12 5.23 28.18 29.34
CA ARG A 12 4.00 27.40 29.45
C ARG A 12 4.12 26.27 28.44
N LYS A 13 4.01 25.01 28.91
CA LYS A 13 3.99 23.82 28.05
C LYS A 13 2.98 24.06 26.92
N PRO A 14 3.30 23.77 25.64
CA PRO A 14 2.31 23.85 24.59
C PRO A 14 1.10 23.02 24.98
N ARG A 15 -0.08 23.65 24.99
CA ARG A 15 -1.34 22.91 25.04
C ARG A 15 -1.31 21.94 23.88
N VAL A 16 -1.50 20.65 24.17
CA VAL A 16 -1.82 19.64 23.17
C VAL A 16 -2.94 20.21 22.32
N ILE A 17 -2.62 20.55 21.07
CA ILE A 17 -3.61 20.94 20.08
C ILE A 17 -4.37 19.64 19.79
N THR A 18 -5.53 19.50 20.41
CA THR A 18 -6.54 18.56 19.94
C THR A 18 -6.90 19.00 18.53
N ASN A 19 -6.33 18.32 17.53
CA ASN A 19 -6.68 18.51 16.13
C ASN A 19 -8.12 18.01 15.92
N LYS A 20 -9.07 18.87 16.24
CA LYS A 20 -10.44 18.80 15.75
C LYS A 20 -10.40 19.59 14.44
N ASP A 21 -10.67 18.93 13.33
CA ASP A 21 -10.67 19.48 11.96
C ASP A 21 -9.35 19.48 11.18
N SER A 22 -8.62 18.35 11.21
CA SER A 22 -7.81 17.95 10.05
C SER A 22 -8.56 16.85 9.30
N PRO A 23 -8.64 16.88 7.95
CA PRO A 23 -9.14 15.74 7.20
C PRO A 23 -8.28 14.55 7.62
N LYS A 24 -8.92 13.51 8.14
CA LYS A 24 -8.23 12.28 8.49
C LYS A 24 -7.72 11.68 7.19
N SER A 25 -6.47 12.00 6.84
CA SER A 25 -5.80 11.33 5.75
C SER A 25 -5.72 9.86 6.14
N SER A 26 -6.60 9.06 5.53
CA SER A 26 -6.63 7.61 5.64
C SER A 26 -5.53 6.99 4.77
N ALA A 27 -4.38 7.66 4.63
CA ALA A 27 -3.19 7.02 4.11
C ALA A 27 -2.71 6.05 5.19
N GLN A 28 -3.26 4.84 5.16
CA GLN A 28 -2.70 3.72 5.87
C GLN A 28 -1.23 3.61 5.44
N PRO A 29 -0.28 3.36 6.35
CA PRO A 29 1.01 2.84 5.94
C PRO A 29 0.71 1.67 5.00
N LEU A 30 1.46 1.54 3.91
CA LEU A 30 1.53 0.29 3.16
C LEU A 30 2.16 -0.74 4.10
N GLN A 31 1.43 -1.14 5.14
CA GLN A 31 1.68 -2.39 5.81
C GLN A 31 1.57 -3.38 4.67
N ALA A 32 2.72 -3.92 4.29
CA ALA A 32 2.79 -5.11 3.49
C ALA A 32 2.02 -6.16 4.29
N CYS A 33 0.70 -6.18 4.07
CA CYS A 33 -0.13 -7.31 4.38
C CYS A 33 0.68 -8.51 3.89
N LYS A 34 0.80 -9.53 4.71
CA LYS A 34 1.61 -10.73 4.41
C LYS A 34 1.14 -11.49 3.14
N HIS A 35 0.14 -10.92 2.46
CA HIS A 35 -0.26 -11.11 1.07
C HIS A 35 -0.14 -9.74 0.39
N GLY A 36 1.02 -9.43 -0.21
CA GLY A 36 1.22 -8.16 -0.90
C GLY A 36 0.09 -7.97 -1.90
N MET A 37 -0.63 -6.86 -1.81
CA MET A 37 -1.64 -6.51 -2.80
C MET A 37 -0.92 -6.48 -4.15
N LEU A 38 -1.19 -7.47 -5.02
CA LEU A 38 -0.69 -7.43 -6.39
C LEU A 38 -0.99 -6.04 -6.94
N THR A 39 0.06 -5.36 -7.39
CA THR A 39 -0.10 -4.01 -7.90
C THR A 39 -0.95 -4.04 -9.16
N LEU A 40 -1.54 -2.91 -9.54
CA LEU A 40 -2.28 -2.81 -10.80
C LEU A 40 -1.39 -3.21 -12.00
N HIS A 41 -0.11 -2.87 -11.93
CA HIS A 41 0.89 -3.26 -12.92
C HIS A 41 1.01 -4.78 -13.01
N ASP A 42 1.15 -5.47 -11.88
CA ASP A 42 1.25 -6.94 -11.83
C ASP A 42 0.00 -7.61 -12.45
N TRP A 43 -1.19 -7.09 -12.15
CA TRP A 43 -2.42 -7.58 -12.77
C TRP A 43 -2.45 -7.35 -14.28
N MET A 44 -1.96 -6.21 -14.75
CA MET A 44 -1.88 -5.92 -16.18
C MET A 44 -0.97 -6.92 -16.89
N THR A 45 0.19 -7.25 -16.30
CA THR A 45 1.11 -8.27 -16.81
C THR A 45 0.44 -9.65 -16.86
N VAL A 46 -0.31 -10.03 -15.82
CA VAL A 46 -1.07 -11.30 -15.80
C VAL A 46 -2.12 -11.33 -16.90
N PHE A 47 -2.89 -10.25 -17.10
CA PHE A 47 -3.90 -10.19 -18.16
C PHE A 47 -3.27 -10.28 -19.56
N MET A 48 -2.19 -9.52 -19.81
CA MET A 48 -1.47 -9.62 -21.09
C MET A 48 -0.95 -11.04 -21.35
N TYR A 49 -0.48 -11.73 -20.32
CA TYR A 49 -0.02 -13.11 -20.44
C TYR A 49 -1.17 -14.08 -20.76
N VAL A 50 -2.34 -13.92 -20.12
CA VAL A 50 -3.52 -14.74 -20.39
C VAL A 50 -4.03 -14.51 -21.82
N ASP A 51 -4.10 -13.26 -22.26
CA ASP A 51 -4.57 -12.90 -23.61
C ASP A 51 -3.61 -13.41 -24.71
N ALA A 52 -2.30 -13.40 -24.44
CA ALA A 52 -1.29 -13.92 -25.37
C ALA A 52 -1.31 -15.46 -25.48
N HIS A 53 -1.88 -16.17 -24.50
CA HIS A 53 -1.88 -17.63 -24.44
C HIS A 53 -3.31 -18.19 -24.34
N PRO A 54 -4.12 -18.11 -25.40
CA PRO A 54 -5.46 -18.67 -25.39
C PRO A 54 -5.42 -20.19 -25.18
N GLY A 55 -6.08 -20.66 -24.11
CA GLY A 55 -6.17 -22.08 -23.77
C GLY A 55 -5.21 -22.55 -22.67
N ILE A 56 -4.39 -21.67 -22.11
CA ILE A 56 -3.61 -22.01 -20.91
C ILE A 56 -4.52 -22.22 -19.70
N SER A 57 -4.23 -23.23 -18.88
CA SER A 57 -4.98 -23.47 -17.64
C SER A 57 -4.63 -22.39 -16.60
N GLN A 58 -5.62 -22.01 -15.78
CA GLN A 58 -5.38 -21.02 -14.72
C GLN A 58 -4.29 -21.45 -13.73
N ASP A 59 -4.15 -22.76 -13.48
CA ASP A 59 -3.09 -23.31 -12.65
C ASP A 59 -1.70 -23.10 -13.27
N ALA A 60 -1.56 -23.32 -14.58
CA ALA A 60 -0.32 -23.08 -15.30
C ALA A 60 0.08 -21.59 -15.28
N VAL A 61 -0.89 -20.67 -15.36
CA VAL A 61 -0.65 -19.23 -15.20
C VAL A 61 -0.11 -18.93 -13.80
N VAL A 62 -0.77 -19.45 -12.75
CA VAL A 62 -0.32 -19.27 -11.37
C VAL A 62 1.09 -19.85 -11.15
N GLN A 63 1.38 -21.02 -11.72
CA GLN A 63 2.70 -21.62 -11.63
C GLN A 63 3.78 -20.79 -12.32
N HIS A 64 3.49 -20.26 -13.52
CA HIS A 64 4.41 -19.39 -14.26
C HIS A 64 4.81 -18.16 -13.42
N PHE A 65 3.82 -17.45 -12.87
CA PHE A 65 4.04 -16.24 -12.09
C PHE A 65 4.63 -16.49 -10.69
N LYS A 66 4.48 -17.70 -10.14
CA LYS A 66 5.20 -18.13 -8.93
C LYS A 66 6.70 -18.30 -9.16
N THR A 67 7.10 -18.68 -10.38
CA THR A 67 8.52 -18.90 -10.73
C THR A 67 9.22 -17.63 -11.24
N CYS A 68 8.49 -16.55 -11.51
CA CYS A 68 9.06 -15.30 -12.02
C CYS A 68 9.81 -14.52 -10.93
N PRO A 69 11.10 -14.21 -11.13
CA PRO A 69 11.93 -13.50 -10.14
C PRO A 69 11.71 -11.99 -10.09
N GLU A 70 11.12 -11.37 -11.13
CA GLU A 70 10.86 -9.91 -11.17
C GLU A 70 9.74 -9.44 -10.22
N GLY A 71 9.06 -10.38 -9.61
CA GLY A 71 7.99 -10.14 -8.65
C GLY A 71 7.36 -11.49 -8.41
N THR A 72 7.65 -12.11 -7.26
CA THR A 72 6.95 -13.33 -6.86
C THR A 72 5.49 -12.94 -6.63
N LEU A 73 4.67 -13.01 -7.68
CA LEU A 73 3.25 -12.72 -7.62
C LEU A 73 2.60 -13.88 -6.86
N ILE A 74 2.26 -13.63 -5.60
CA ILE A 74 1.58 -14.62 -4.76
C ILE A 74 0.07 -14.42 -4.90
N PHE A 75 -0.52 -15.11 -5.87
CA PHE A 75 -1.98 -15.26 -5.97
C PHE A 75 -2.34 -16.72 -6.19
N ASP A 76 -3.56 -17.08 -5.81
CA ASP A 76 -4.12 -18.40 -6.05
C ASP A 76 -5.00 -18.39 -7.30
N GLN A 77 -5.31 -19.59 -7.79
CA GLN A 77 -6.23 -19.79 -8.91
C GLN A 77 -7.59 -19.11 -8.66
N SER A 78 -8.05 -19.12 -7.41
CA SER A 78 -9.36 -18.55 -7.04
C SER A 78 -9.39 -17.02 -7.13
N THR A 79 -8.26 -16.35 -6.92
CA THR A 79 -8.10 -14.91 -7.12
C THR A 79 -8.04 -14.59 -8.60
N LEU A 80 -7.31 -15.38 -9.40
CA LEU A 80 -7.28 -15.22 -10.85
C LEU A 80 -8.67 -15.41 -11.46
N SER A 81 -9.42 -16.43 -11.05
CA SER A 81 -10.77 -16.67 -11.57
C SER A 81 -11.76 -15.56 -11.21
N ARG A 82 -11.65 -14.96 -10.01
CA ARG A 82 -12.44 -13.78 -9.63
C ARG A 82 -12.10 -12.53 -10.43
N LYS A 83 -10.88 -12.45 -10.97
CA LYS A 83 -10.40 -11.30 -11.77
C LYS A 83 -10.68 -11.42 -13.26
N LEU A 84 -10.84 -12.65 -13.76
CA LEU A 84 -11.18 -12.95 -15.15
C LEU A 84 -12.70 -13.03 -15.42
N ARG A 85 -13.53 -12.93 -14.37
CA ARG A 85 -15.00 -12.99 -14.48
C ARG A 85 -15.63 -11.61 -14.67
#